data_AF-A0A975SEP5-F1
#
_entry.id   AF-A0A975SEP5-F1
#
_cell.length_a   1.000
_cell.length_b   1.000
_cell.length_c   1.000
_cell.angle_alpha   90.00
_cell.angle_beta   90.00
_cell.angle_gamma   90.00
#
_symmetry.space_group_name_H-M   'P 1'
#
loop_
_entity.id
_entity.type
_entity.pdbx_description
1 polymer ?
#
loop_
_entity_poly.entity_id
_entity_poly.type
_entity_poly.pdbx_seq_one_letter_code
_entity_poly.pdbx_strand_id
1 'polypeptide(L)' 'MISNHPFIDGNKRAGAALLGAYLRMCGINFRPDHTTFLKIMLGVADGLVSYETFVEWVKSVIV' A
#
# COMPACT_ATOMS: atom_id res chain seq x y z
N MET A 1 1.78 9.62 0.26
CA MET A 1 3.08 9.36 -0.39
C MET A 1 2.94 9.01 -1.87
N ILE A 2 2.14 8.00 -2.22
CA ILE A 2 2.08 7.50 -3.60
C ILE A 2 1.50 8.55 -4.55
N SER A 3 0.31 9.07 -4.25
CA SER A 3 -0.39 10.04 -5.11
C SER A 3 0.18 11.47 -5.04
N ASN A 4 0.98 11.78 -4.02
CA ASN A 4 1.59 13.11 -3.84
C ASN A 4 2.97 13.21 -4.50
N HIS A 5 3.49 12.12 -5.06
CA HIS A 5 4.76 12.05 -5.81
C HIS A 5 5.93 12.91 -5.28
N PRO A 6 6.31 12.83 -3.98
CA PRO A 6 7.35 13.68 -3.40
C PRO A 6 8.78 13.36 -3.90
N PHE A 7 9.02 12.19 -4.48
CA PHE A 7 10.33 11.80 -5.00
C PHE A 7 10.36 11.85 -6.53
N ILE A 8 11.56 12.08 -7.09
CA ILE A 8 11.82 12.01 -8.54
C ILE A 8 11.45 10.62 -9.09
N ASP A 9 11.78 9.56 -8.34
CA ASP A 9 11.34 8.20 -8.62
C ASP A 9 11.15 7.43 -7.29
N GLY A 10 10.46 6.28 -7.34
CA GLY A 10 10.37 5.36 -6.22
C GLY A 10 9.17 5.62 -5.29
N ASN A 11 8.30 6.57 -5.58
CA ASN A 11 7.12 6.89 -4.76
C ASN A 11 6.27 5.67 -4.38
N LYS A 12 6.04 4.77 -5.34
CA LYS A 12 5.29 3.51 -5.13
C LYS A 12 6.05 2.56 -4.19
N ARG A 13 7.35 2.37 -4.42
CA ARG A 13 8.22 1.51 -3.59
C ARG A 13 8.31 2.04 -2.15
N ALA A 14 8.51 3.35 -1.99
CA ALA A 14 8.56 4.00 -0.69
C ALA A 14 7.22 3.92 0.05
N GLY A 15 6.10 4.16 -0.64
CA GLY A 15 4.76 4.03 -0.04
C GLY A 15 4.44 2.61 0.41
N ALA A 16 4.78 1.62 -0.43
CA ALA A 16 4.62 0.20 -0.09
C ALA A 16 5.50 -0.23 1.10
N ALA A 17 6.77 0.20 1.11
CA ALA A 17 7.69 -0.07 2.21
C ALA A 17 7.24 0.59 3.52
N LEU A 18 6.74 1.83 3.47
CA LEU A 18 6.22 2.53 4.64
C LEU A 18 5.02 1.77 5.24
N LEU A 19 4.06 1.35 4.41
CA LEU A 19 2.90 0.58 4.87
C LEU A 19 3.33 -0.71 5.58
N GLY A 20 4.19 -1.50 4.92
CA GLY A 20 4.68 -2.76 5.49
C GLY A 20 5.48 -2.56 6.78
N ALA A 21 6.32 -1.53 6.83
CA ALA A 21 7.09 -1.18 8.02
C ALA A 21 6.19 -0.76 9.19
N TYR A 22 5.21 0.11 8.94
CA TYR A 22 4.28 0.58 9.96
C TYR A 22 3.46 -0.56 10.56
N LEU A 23 2.82 -1.38 9.71
CA LEU A 23 2.02 -2.52 10.18
C LEU A 23 2.88 -3.52 10.96
N ARG A 24 4.11 -3.77 10.52
CA ARG A 24 5.06 -4.62 11.25
C ARG A 24 5.43 -4.04 12.61
N MET A 25 5.65 -2.72 12.72
CA MET A 25 5.89 -2.06 14.01
C MET A 25 4.70 -2.17 14.96
N CYS A 26 3.48 -2.19 14.42
CA CYS A 26 2.25 -2.45 15.18
C CYS A 26 2.03 -3.94 15.53
N GLY A 27 2.94 -4.84 15.15
CA GLY A 27 2.80 -6.28 15.38
C GLY A 27 1.82 -6.98 14.43
N ILE A 28 1.36 -6.30 13.38
CA ILE A 28 0.39 -6.83 12.41
C ILE A 28 1.15 -7.56 11.30
N ASN A 29 0.80 -8.83 11.07
CA ASN A 29 1.40 -9.61 10.00
C ASN A 29 0.73 -9.28 8.66
N PHE A 30 1.41 -8.43 7.88
CA PHE A 30 0.96 -8.01 6.55
C PHE A 30 1.81 -8.68 5.47
N ARG A 31 1.26 -9.73 4.84
CA ARG A 31 1.94 -10.53 3.79
C ARG A 31 1.00 -10.83 2.61
N PRO A 32 0.51 -9.80 1.90
CA PRO A 32 -0.30 -10.02 0.71
C PRO A 32 0.51 -10.67 -0.41
N ASP A 33 -0.18 -11.38 -1.31
CA ASP A 33 0.40 -11.78 -2.59
C ASP A 33 0.96 -10.56 -3.34
N HIS A 34 2.16 -10.71 -3.90
CA HIS A 34 2.87 -9.62 -4.56
C HIS A 34 2.11 -9.03 -5.75
N THR A 35 1.45 -9.87 -6.54
CA THR A 35 0.71 -9.43 -7.73
C THR A 35 -0.50 -8.60 -7.33
N THR A 36 -1.22 -9.06 -6.32
CA THR A 36 -2.39 -8.36 -5.76
C THR A 36 -1.98 -7.04 -5.14
N PHE A 37 -0.89 -7.04 -4.36
CA PHE A 37 -0.39 -5.83 -3.74
C PHE A 37 0.04 -4.77 -4.77
N LEU A 38 0.75 -5.19 -5.82
CA LEU A 38 1.16 -4.30 -6.90
C LEU A 38 -0.05 -3.67 -7.59
N LYS A 39 -1.09 -4.46 -7.92
CA LYS A 39 -2.32 -3.96 -8.54
C LYS A 39 -3.01 -2.90 -7.70
N ILE A 40 -3.13 -3.14 -6.39
CA ILE A 40 -3.73 -2.17 -5.46
C ILE A 40 -2.90 -0.89 -5.40
N MET A 41 -1.58 -0.99 -5.31
CA MET A 41 -0.69 0.17 -5.26
C MET A 41 -0.71 1.00 -6.55
N LEU A 42 -0.84 0.36 -7.71
CA LEU A 42 -1.06 1.04 -8.98
C LEU A 42 -2.42 1.76 -9.00
N GLY A 43 -3.48 1.08 -8.56
CA GLY A 43 -4.81 1.69 -8.46
C GLY A 43 -4.86 2.91 -7.53
N VAL A 44 -4.11 2.91 -6.42
CA VAL A 44 -3.95 4.07 -5.53
C VAL A 44 -3.18 5.21 -6.22
N ALA A 45 -2.14 4.87 -7.00
CA ALA A 45 -1.37 5.87 -7.75
C ALA A 45 -2.20 6.55 -8.84
N ASP A 46 -3.04 5.77 -9.52
CA ASP A 46 -3.89 6.24 -10.62
C ASP A 46 -5.20 6.87 -10.11
N GLY A 47 -5.42 6.91 -8.79
CA GLY A 47 -6.63 7.47 -8.16
C GLY A 47 -7.88 6.60 -8.32
N LEU A 48 -7.75 5.37 -8.83
CA LEU A 48 -8.84 4.42 -9.04
C LEU A 48 -9.26 3.70 -7.75
N VAL A 49 -8.36 3.60 -6.77
CA VAL A 49 -8.64 3.01 -5.46
C VAL A 49 -8.77 4.13 -4.44
N SER A 50 -9.97 4.28 -3.89
CA SER A 50 -10.21 5.25 -2.81
C SER A 50 -9.50 4.84 -1.53
N TYR A 51 -9.36 5.78 -0.61
CA TYR A 51 -8.79 5.49 0.71
C TYR A 51 -9.60 4.41 1.45
N GLU A 52 -10.93 4.48 1.39
CA GLU A 52 -11.84 3.53 2.03
C GLU A 52 -11.66 2.13 1.44
N THR A 53 -11.65 2.00 0.11
CA THR A 53 -11.40 0.73 -0.57
C THR A 53 -10.03 0.16 -0.22
N PHE A 54 -9.01 1.02 -0.14
CA PHE A 54 -7.67 0.62 0.24
C PHE A 54 -7.61 0.08 1.68
N VAL A 55 -8.27 0.77 2.63
CA VAL A 55 -8.34 0.34 4.04
C VAL A 55 -9.05 -1.00 4.16
N GLU A 56 -10.18 -1.20 3.49
CA GLU A 56 -10.89 -2.47 3.51
C GLU A 56 -10.06 -3.61 2.90
N TRP A 57 -9.33 -3.32 1.81
CA TRP A 57 -8.38 -4.28 1.26
C TRP A 57 -7.27 -4.64 2.26
N VAL A 58 -6.64 -3.66 2.92
CA VAL A 58 -5.62 -3.92 3.95
C VAL A 58 -6.18 -4.82 5.05
N LYS A 59 -7.38 -4.53 5.56
CA LYS A 59 -8.02 -5.35 6.60
C LYS A 59 -8.27 -6.80 6.16
N SER A 60 -8.56 -7.03 4.88
CA SER A 60 -8.79 -8.37 4.34
C SER A 60 -7.52 -9.24 4.20
N VAL A 61 -6.33 -8.63 4.21
CA VAL A 61 -5.05 -9.33 3.98
C VAL A 61 -4.12 -9.34 5.20
N ILE A 62 -4.52 -8.68 6.29
CA ILE A 62 -3.86 -8.83 7.60
C ILE A 62 -4.39 -10.09 8.29
N VAL A 63 -3.50 -10.77 9.01
CA VAL A 63 -3.80 -11.96 9.84
C VAL A 63 -3.61 -11.62 11.31
#